data_AF-A0A2V8KWG2-F1
#
_entry.id   AF-A0A2V8KWG2-F1
#
_cell.length_a   1.000
_cell.length_b   1.000
_cell.length_c   1.000
_cell.angle_alpha   90.00
_cell.angle_beta   90.00
_cell.angle_gamma   90.00
#
_symmetry.space_group_name_H-M   'P 1'
#
loop_
_entity.id
_entity.type
_entity.pdbx_description
1 polymer ?
#
loop_
_entity_poly.entity_id
_entity_poly.type
_entity_poly.pdbx_seq_one_letter_code
_entity_poly.pdbx_strand_id
1 'polypeptide(L)'
;MSFLPSVIHAEYRDEFRIRLTFNDGTVETVDFSEWLEGPVFEPLQDVAYFRRFFLEGGTICWPNGADIAPETLYEAAIRQKRSKKKLQPASRARR
;
A
#
# COMPACT_ATOMS: atom_id res chain seq x y z
N MET A 1 -0.64 -3.06 -24.43
CA MET A 1 0.54 -3.16 -23.54
C MET A 1 0.03 -3.31 -22.13
N SER A 2 0.36 -4.41 -21.46
CA SER A 2 0.08 -4.63 -20.04
C SER A 2 0.86 -3.59 -19.25
N PHE A 3 0.16 -2.76 -18.47
CA PHE A 3 0.82 -1.87 -17.53
C PHE A 3 1.33 -2.70 -16.35
N LEU A 4 2.62 -2.63 -16.07
CA LEU A 4 3.22 -3.23 -14.88
C LEU A 4 3.47 -2.10 -13.86
N PRO A 5 2.67 -2.01 -12.78
CA PRO A 5 2.90 -1.02 -11.75
C PRO A 5 4.24 -1.30 -11.07
N SER A 6 4.95 -0.23 -10.70
CA SER A 6 6.10 -0.33 -9.82
C SER A 6 6.06 0.77 -8.78
N VAL A 7 6.44 0.43 -7.55
CA VAL A 7 6.53 1.39 -6.44
C VAL A 7 7.85 2.14 -6.57
N ILE A 8 7.77 3.46 -6.74
CA ILE A 8 8.92 4.36 -6.86
C ILE A 8 9.21 5.14 -5.58
N HIS A 9 8.23 5.23 -4.67
CA HIS A 9 8.40 5.85 -3.36
C HIS A 9 7.46 5.25 -2.34
N ALA A 10 7.93 5.13 -1.10
CA ALA A 10 7.18 4.54 0.00
C ALA A 10 7.50 5.28 1.30
N GLU A 11 6.46 5.61 2.05
CA GLU A 11 6.57 6.35 3.29
C GLU A 11 5.67 5.73 4.35
N TYR A 12 6.25 5.40 5.51
CA TYR A 12 5.48 4.91 6.64
C TYR A 12 4.46 5.97 7.10
N ARG A 13 3.24 5.54 7.41
CA ARG A 13 2.21 6.44 7.95
C ARG A 13 1.88 6.11 9.39
N ASP A 14 1.20 5.01 9.61
CA ASP A 14 0.68 4.61 10.91
C ASP A 14 0.32 3.12 10.89
N GLU A 15 0.43 2.46 12.04
CA GLU A 15 0.10 1.03 12.21
C GLU A 15 0.78 0.16 11.12
N PHE A 16 -0.02 -0.50 10.27
CA PHE A 16 0.41 -1.30 9.12
C PHE A 16 0.13 -0.60 7.79
N ARG A 17 0.11 0.74 7.78
CA ARG A 17 -0.20 1.53 6.60
C ARG A 17 1.03 2.23 6.04
N ILE A 18 1.21 2.10 4.73
CA ILE A 18 2.30 2.72 3.99
C ILE A 18 1.70 3.54 2.85
N ARG A 19 2.17 4.78 2.70
CA ARG A 19 1.86 5.60 1.53
C ARG A 19 2.79 5.23 0.40
N LEU A 20 2.23 4.70 -0.68
CA LEU A 20 2.93 4.25 -1.86
C LEU A 20 2.72 5.24 -2.99
N THR A 21 3.79 5.48 -3.74
CA THR A 21 3.77 6.21 -5.02
C THR A 21 4.20 5.25 -6.11
N PHE A 22 3.37 5.12 -7.13
CA PHE A 22 3.61 4.27 -8.29
C PHE A 22 4.20 5.07 -9.45
N ASN A 23 4.82 4.37 -10.39
CA ASN A 23 5.43 4.93 -11.60
C ASN A 23 4.45 5.67 -12.55
N ASP A 24 3.14 5.42 -12.45
CA ASP A 24 2.09 6.16 -13.18
C ASP A 24 1.68 7.47 -12.50
N GLY A 25 2.28 7.79 -11.34
CA GLY A 25 1.91 8.94 -10.51
C GLY A 25 0.74 8.67 -9.57
N THR A 26 0.22 7.45 -9.50
CA THR A 26 -0.79 7.08 -8.49
C THR A 26 -0.15 7.12 -7.10
N VAL A 27 -0.79 7.82 -6.17
CA VAL A 27 -0.35 7.90 -4.77
C VAL A 27 -1.52 7.55 -3.87
N GLU A 28 -1.36 6.50 -3.07
CA GLU A 28 -2.37 6.08 -2.09
C GLU A 28 -1.73 5.52 -0.83
N THR A 29 -2.47 5.56 0.27
CA THR A 29 -2.10 4.86 1.51
C THR A 29 -2.74 3.50 1.47
N VAL A 30 -1.91 2.45 1.52
CA VAL A 30 -2.34 1.06 1.51
C VAL A 30 -2.22 0.49 2.92
N ASP A 31 -3.24 -0.24 3.35
CA ASP A 31 -3.26 -0.96 4.63
C ASP A 31 -2.80 -2.39 4.37
N PHE A 32 -1.75 -2.81 5.06
CA PHE A 32 -1.11 -4.10 4.88
C PHE A 32 -1.65 -5.17 5.83
N SER A 33 -2.46 -4.80 6.82
CA SER A 33 -2.96 -5.72 7.86
C SER A 33 -3.67 -6.95 7.27
N GLU A 34 -4.34 -6.80 6.13
CA GLU A 34 -5.01 -7.90 5.40
C GLU A 34 -4.07 -8.96 4.83
N TRP A 35 -2.76 -8.67 4.74
CA TRP A 35 -1.75 -9.57 4.18
C TRP A 35 -0.75 -10.11 5.21
N LEU A 36 -0.87 -9.71 6.48
CA LEU A 36 0.06 -10.12 7.54
C LEU A 36 -0.28 -11.50 8.13
N GLU A 37 -0.61 -12.46 7.26
CA GLU A 37 -1.00 -13.81 7.63
C GLU A 37 0.02 -14.85 7.14
N GLY A 38 0.38 -15.78 8.01
CA GLY A 38 1.30 -16.87 7.69
C GLY A 38 2.70 -16.71 8.30
N PRO A 39 3.51 -17.78 8.31
CA PRO A 39 4.74 -17.86 9.09
C PRO A 39 5.82 -16.86 8.63
N VAL A 40 5.85 -16.50 7.34
CA VAL A 40 6.78 -15.48 6.83
C VAL A 40 6.36 -14.07 7.24
N PHE A 41 5.06 -13.84 7.50
CA PHE A 41 4.48 -12.55 7.86
C PHE A 41 4.29 -12.36 9.37
N GLU A 42 4.45 -13.39 10.19
CA GLU A 42 4.38 -13.27 11.66
C GLU A 42 5.24 -12.13 12.24
N PRO A 43 6.53 -11.98 11.86
CA PRO A 43 7.33 -10.87 12.36
C PRO A 43 6.77 -9.49 11.99
N LEU A 44 5.99 -9.40 10.91
CA LEU A 44 5.43 -8.15 10.40
C LEU A 44 4.23 -7.67 11.22
N GLN A 45 3.66 -8.53 12.08
CA GLN A 45 2.63 -8.13 13.05
C GLN A 45 3.19 -7.24 14.15
N ASP A 46 4.52 -7.19 14.33
CA ASP A 46 5.17 -6.16 15.14
C ASP A 46 5.37 -4.89 14.30
N VAL A 47 4.71 -3.80 14.68
CA VAL A 47 4.83 -2.49 14.04
C VAL A 47 6.29 -2.01 13.97
N ALA A 48 7.11 -2.29 14.99
CA ALA A 48 8.51 -1.92 14.98
C ALA A 48 9.30 -2.66 13.89
N TYR A 49 8.96 -3.93 13.63
CA TYR A 49 9.55 -4.70 12.55
C TYR A 49 8.99 -4.28 11.19
N PHE A 50 7.68 -4.07 11.09
CA PHE A 50 7.00 -3.59 9.89
C PHE A 50 7.60 -2.29 9.35
N ARG A 51 7.99 -1.36 10.23
CA ARG A 51 8.65 -0.09 9.85
C ARG A 51 10.01 -0.24 9.19
N ARG A 52 10.62 -1.43 9.22
CA ARG A 52 11.92 -1.74 8.61
C ARG A 52 11.81 -2.11 7.13
N PHE A 53 10.66 -1.85 6.50
CA PHE A 53 10.48 -2.06 5.07
C PHE A 53 11.48 -1.25 4.25
N PHE A 54 11.78 -1.73 3.05
CA PHE A 54 12.58 -1.04 2.06
C PHE A 54 12.02 -1.28 0.66
N LEU A 55 12.45 -0.46 -0.29
CA LEU A 55 12.10 -0.63 -1.70
C LEU A 55 13.18 -1.43 -2.40
N GLU A 56 12.78 -2.52 -3.06
CA GLU A 56 13.65 -3.35 -3.89
C GLU A 56 12.85 -3.89 -5.08
N GLY A 57 13.46 -3.93 -6.27
CA GLY A 57 12.80 -4.49 -7.47
C GLY A 57 11.52 -3.78 -7.93
N GLY A 58 11.26 -2.57 -7.43
CA GLY A 58 10.00 -1.86 -7.71
C GLY A 58 8.84 -2.28 -6.79
N THR A 59 9.13 -2.87 -5.64
CA THR A 59 8.13 -3.23 -4.63
C THR A 59 8.61 -3.06 -3.19
N ILE A 60 7.71 -3.28 -2.22
CA ILE A 60 7.99 -3.24 -0.79
C ILE A 60 8.47 -4.61 -0.30
N CYS A 61 9.63 -4.61 0.34
CA CYS A 61 10.28 -5.78 0.91
C CYS A 61 10.65 -5.56 2.38
N TRP A 62 10.87 -6.64 3.12
CA TRP A 62 11.32 -6.63 4.51
C TRP A 62 12.55 -7.51 4.76
N PRO A 63 13.31 -7.29 5.86
CA PRO A 63 14.58 -7.98 6.11
C PRO A 63 14.49 -9.50 6.26
N ASN A 64 13.29 -10.05 6.48
CA ASN A 64 13.02 -11.49 6.53
C ASN A 64 12.78 -12.10 5.14
N GLY A 65 12.92 -11.32 4.07
CA GLY A 65 12.66 -11.75 2.69
C GLY A 65 11.18 -11.76 2.33
N ALA A 66 10.30 -11.24 3.18
CA ALA A 66 8.91 -11.02 2.80
C ALA A 66 8.82 -9.85 1.82
N ASP A 67 7.99 -9.99 0.81
CA ASP A 67 7.63 -8.94 -0.14
C ASP A 67 6.14 -9.00 -0.46
N ILE A 68 5.59 -7.90 -0.96
CA ILE A 68 4.25 -7.88 -1.54
C ILE A 68 4.38 -7.37 -2.96
N ALA A 69 3.92 -8.13 -3.95
CA ALA A 69 4.03 -7.79 -5.36
C ALA A 69 3.39 -6.42 -5.68
N PRO A 70 3.98 -5.63 -6.60
CA PRO A 70 3.50 -4.29 -6.89
C PRO A 70 2.10 -4.27 -7.52
N GLU A 71 1.70 -5.34 -8.23
CA GLU A 71 0.34 -5.52 -8.75
C GLU A 71 -0.68 -5.60 -7.62
N THR A 72 -0.40 -6.37 -6.57
CA THR A 72 -1.25 -6.50 -5.38
C THR A 72 -1.40 -5.16 -4.66
N LEU A 73 -0.29 -4.42 -4.51
CA LEU A 73 -0.30 -3.08 -3.92
C LEU A 73 -1.11 -2.09 -4.77
N TYR A 74 -0.97 -2.15 -6.09
CA TYR A 74 -1.67 -1.27 -7.02
C TYR A 74 -3.18 -1.56 -7.02
N GLU A 75 -3.59 -2.83 -7.05
CA GLU A 75 -5.00 -3.21 -6.95
C GLU A 75 -5.64 -2.72 -5.65
N ALA A 76 -4.94 -2.87 -4.52
CA ALA A 76 -5.40 -2.35 -3.23
C ALA A 76 -5.50 -0.82 -3.23
N ALA A 77 -4.51 -0.12 -3.79
CA ALA A 77 -4.56 1.33 -3.96
C ALA A 77 -5.78 1.78 -4.77
N ILE A 78 -6.05 1.13 -5.91
CA ILE A 78 -7.22 1.44 -6.74
C ILE A 78 -8.53 1.14 -6.01
N ARG A 79 -8.60 0.04 -5.26
CA ARG A 79 -9.76 -0.32 -4.43
C ARG A 79 -10.03 0.75 -3.37
N GLN A 80 -9.00 1.19 -2.64
CA GLN A 80 -9.13 2.25 -1.65
C GLN A 80 -9.53 3.60 -2.26
N LYS A 81 -8.94 3.96 -3.40
CA LYS A 81 -9.30 5.18 -4.15
C LYS A 81 -10.77 5.18 -4.56
N ARG A 82 -11.32 4.04 -5.00
CA ARG A 82 -12.75 3.87 -5.32
C ARG A 82 -13.64 4.00 -4.08
N SER A 83 -13.24 3.41 -2.96
CA SER A 83 -13.96 3.51 -1.68
C SER A 83 -14.02 4.96 -1.17
N LYS A 84 -12.89 5.69 -1.19
CA LYS A 84 -12.83 7.12 -0.83
C LYS A 84 -13.71 7.98 -1.75
N LYS A 85 -13.77 7.68 -3.05
CA LYS A 85 -14.60 8.42 -4.01
C LYS A 85 -16.10 8.19 -3.80
N LYS A 86 -16.52 7.00 -3.34
CA LYS A 86 -17.92 6.73 -2.96
C LYS A 86 -18.33 7.41 -1.66
N LEU A 87 -17.39 7.66 -0.74
CA LEU A 87 -17.65 8.27 0.56
C LEU A 87 -17.77 9.81 0.53
N GLN A 88 -17.62 10.46 -0.63
CA GLN A 88 -17.91 11.88 -0.80
C GLN A 88 -19.31 12.04 -1.43
N PRO A 89 -20.41 12.07 -0.64
CA PRO A 89 -21.67 12.57 -1.17
C PRO A 89 -21.53 14.07 -1.42
N ALA A 90 -22.14 14.53 -2.51
CA ALA A 90 -22.14 15.91 -2.94
C ALA A 90 -22.51 16.87 -1.79
N SER A 91 -21.54 17.61 -1.26
CA SER A 91 -21.81 18.88 -0.58
C SER A 91 -22.15 19.92 -1.64
N ARG A 92 -23.33 19.76 -2.25
CA ARG A 92 -23.98 20.81 -3.02
C ARG A 92 -25.34 21.05 -2.39
N ALA A 93 -25.37 21.90 -1.38
CA ALA A 93 -26.61 22.49 -0.91
C ALA A 93 -26.36 23.91 -0.36
N ARG A 94 -26.70 24.89 -1.22
CA ARG A 94 -27.40 26.16 -0.93
C ARG A 94 -26.63 27.12 0.00
N ARG A 95 -26.29 28.35 -0.40
CA ARG A 95 -27.03 29.39 -1.12
C ARG A 95 -26.06 30.32 -1.84
#